data_AF-A0A1C5TDX1-F1
#
_entry.id   AF-A0A1C5TDX1-F1
#
_cell.length_a   1.000
_cell.length_b   1.000
_cell.length_c   1.000
_cell.angle_alpha   90.00
_cell.angle_beta   90.00
_cell.angle_gamma   90.00
#
_symmetry.space_group_name_H-M   'P 1'
#
loop_
_entity.id
_entity.type
_entity.pdbx_description
1 polymer ?
#
loop_
_entity_poly.entity_id
_entity_poly.type
_entity_poly.pdbx_seq_one_letter_code
_entity_poly.pdbx_strand_id
1 'polypeptide(L)'
;MATLEKIEKDIIRTKAKISEYQQKLRNLEAQKVEAENLQIVNLVKAVKLSTPQLTVLLSAYAKGDVLLPDEYEEELKAIEENEQQEDGTNEE
;
A
#
# COMPACT_ATOMS: atom_id res chain seq x y z
N MET A 1 43.05 -18.98 -15.61
CA MET A 1 42.20 -19.52 -14.53
C MET A 1 41.79 -18.37 -13.65
N ALA A 2 40.50 -18.08 -13.52
CA ALA A 2 40.04 -17.05 -12.59
C ALA A 2 40.34 -17.53 -11.16
N THR A 3 41.18 -16.77 -10.45
CA THR A 3 41.60 -17.09 -9.09
C THR A 3 40.42 -16.94 -8.13
N LEU A 4 40.39 -17.76 -7.07
CA LEU A 4 39.35 -17.76 -6.03
C LEU A 4 39.02 -16.34 -5.53
N GLU A 5 40.04 -15.48 -5.41
CA GLU A 5 39.91 -14.07 -5.01
C GLU A 5 39.02 -13.22 -5.92
N LYS A 6 38.99 -13.48 -7.24
CA LYS A 6 38.09 -12.76 -8.15
C LYS A 6 36.64 -13.11 -7.87
N ILE A 7 36.38 -14.40 -7.63
CA ILE A 7 35.04 -14.89 -7.30
C ILE A 7 34.58 -14.31 -5.96
N GLU A 8 35.44 -14.28 -4.94
CA GLU A 8 35.13 -13.64 -3.65
C GLU A 8 34.80 -12.15 -3.78
N LYS A 9 35.60 -11.39 -4.56
CA LYS A 9 35.32 -9.97 -4.81
C LYS A 9 33.99 -9.76 -5.53
N ASP A 10 33.66 -10.60 -6.49
CA ASP A 10 32.38 -10.51 -7.20
C ASP A 10 31.19 -10.90 -6.31
N ILE A 11 31.34 -11.86 -5.40
CA ILE A 11 30.34 -12.20 -4.37
C ILE A 11 30.10 -11.00 -3.45
N ILE A 12 31.17 -10.36 -2.95
CA ILE A 12 31.04 -9.19 -2.06
C ILE A 12 30.33 -8.04 -2.78
N ARG A 13 30.71 -7.75 -4.04
CA ARG A 13 30.07 -6.70 -4.84
C ARG A 13 28.59 -7.01 -5.09
N THR A 14 28.26 -8.27 -5.35
CA THR A 14 26.87 -8.69 -5.56
C THR A 14 26.04 -8.57 -4.29
N LYS A 15 26.58 -8.99 -3.13
CA LYS A 15 25.92 -8.80 -1.83
C LYS A 15 25.66 -7.32 -1.50
N ALA A 16 26.61 -6.44 -1.81
CA ALA A 16 26.43 -5.00 -1.65
C ALA A 16 25.28 -4.47 -2.51
N LYS A 17 25.22 -4.87 -3.79
CA LYS A 17 24.11 -4.51 -4.69
C LYS A 17 22.76 -5.04 -4.21
N ILE A 18 22.71 -6.29 -3.73
CA ILE A 18 21.47 -6.86 -3.16
C ILE A 18 20.99 -6.02 -1.99
N SER A 19 21.91 -5.62 -1.09
CA SER A 19 21.56 -4.80 0.07
C SER A 19 21.01 -3.42 -0.35
N GLU A 20 21.60 -2.81 -1.38
CA GLU A 20 21.11 -1.56 -1.97
C GLU A 20 19.71 -1.72 -2.57
N TYR A 21 19.49 -2.76 -3.37
CA TYR A 21 18.17 -3.04 -3.95
C TYR A 21 17.12 -3.35 -2.89
N GLN A 22 17.46 -4.08 -1.84
CA GLN A 22 16.56 -4.34 -0.71
C GLN A 22 16.20 -3.04 0.02
N GLN A 23 17.14 -2.12 0.20
CA GLN A 23 16.83 -0.80 0.77
C GLN A 23 15.92 0.02 -0.15
N LYS A 24 16.18 -0.02 -1.46
CA LYS A 24 15.33 0.64 -2.45
C LYS A 24 13.92 0.07 -2.47
N LEU A 25 13.78 -1.25 -2.37
CA LEU A 25 12.48 -1.93 -2.28
C LEU A 25 11.69 -1.43 -1.07
N ARG A 26 12.28 -1.46 0.13
CA ARG A 26 11.63 -0.94 1.35
C ARG A 26 11.19 0.52 1.21
N ASN A 27 12.01 1.35 0.56
CA ASN A 27 11.67 2.75 0.32
C ASN A 27 10.49 2.90 -0.66
N LEU A 28 10.44 2.07 -1.71
CA LEU A 28 9.33 2.08 -2.68
C LEU A 28 8.03 1.58 -2.05
N GLU A 29 8.09 0.52 -1.23
CA GLU A 29 6.94 0.03 -0.47
C GLU A 29 6.41 1.11 0.49
N ALA A 30 7.30 1.80 1.21
CA ALA A 30 6.90 2.91 2.07
C ALA A 30 6.26 4.07 1.28
N GLN A 31 6.80 4.41 0.11
CA GLN A 31 6.23 5.44 -0.77
C GLN A 31 4.87 5.04 -1.34
N LYS A 32 4.67 3.76 -1.68
CA LYS A 32 3.37 3.23 -2.14
C LYS A 32 2.32 3.45 -1.06
N VAL A 33 2.60 3.01 0.17
CA VAL A 33 1.68 3.16 1.32
C VAL A 33 1.40 4.64 1.62
N GLU A 34 2.41 5.51 1.57
CA GLU A 34 2.20 6.95 1.77
C GLU A 34 1.32 7.55 0.68
N ALA A 35 1.50 7.15 -0.59
CA ALA A 35 0.70 7.62 -1.71
C ALA A 35 -0.76 7.16 -1.60
N GLU A 36 -1.02 5.91 -1.23
CA GLU A 36 -2.37 5.36 -1.00
C GLU A 36 -3.08 6.12 0.14
N ASN A 37 -2.39 6.34 1.27
CA ASN A 37 -2.92 7.12 2.38
C ASN A 37 -3.25 8.56 1.97
N LEU A 38 -2.41 9.18 1.14
CA LEU A 38 -2.65 10.54 0.65
C LEU A 38 -3.87 10.59 -0.28
N GLN A 39 -4.08 9.57 -1.12
CA GLN A 39 -5.26 9.46 -1.96
C GLN A 39 -6.55 9.39 -1.12
N ILE A 40 -6.56 8.56 -0.07
CA ILE A 40 -7.68 8.46 0.88
C ILE A 40 -7.99 9.84 1.49
N VAL A 41 -6.95 10.55 1.97
CA VAL A 41 -7.11 11.89 2.55
C VAL A 41 -7.68 12.89 1.54
N ASN A 42 -7.25 12.82 0.27
CA ASN A 42 -7.73 13.71 -0.78
C ASN A 42 -9.21 13.46 -1.13
N LEU A 43 -9.64 12.19 -1.18
CA LEU A 43 -11.04 11.81 -1.36
C LEU A 43 -11.90 12.39 -0.23
N VAL A 44 -11.47 12.21 1.02
CA VAL A 44 -12.16 12.76 2.21
C VAL A 44 -12.24 14.29 2.16
N LYS A 45 -11.15 14.97 1.77
CA LYS A 45 -11.13 16.44 1.64
C LYS A 45 -12.09 16.94 0.56
N ALA A 46 -12.30 16.19 -0.52
CA ALA A 46 -13.23 16.57 -1.59
C ALA A 46 -14.69 16.67 -1.10
N VAL A 47 -15.06 15.87 -0.10
CA VAL A 47 -16.40 15.88 0.54
C VAL A 47 -16.60 17.10 1.46
N LYS A 48 -15.55 17.90 1.71
CA LYS A 48 -15.59 19.15 2.50
C LYS A 48 -16.19 18.99 3.91
N LEU A 49 -15.98 17.83 4.54
CA LEU A 49 -16.35 17.58 5.93
C LEU A 49 -15.32 18.19 6.89
N SER A 50 -15.79 18.77 7.99
CA SER A 50 -14.87 19.17 9.08
C SER A 50 -14.36 17.95 9.84
N THR A 51 -13.17 18.04 10.45
CA THR A 51 -12.58 16.94 11.22
C THR A 51 -13.51 16.36 12.29
N PRO A 52 -14.22 17.16 13.12
CA PRO A 52 -15.17 16.62 14.10
C PRO A 52 -16.34 15.86 13.46
N GLN A 53 -16.86 16.35 12.32
CA GLN A 53 -17.95 15.69 11.60
C GLN A 53 -17.49 14.35 11.02
N LEU A 54 -16.29 14.31 10.44
CA LEU A 54 -15.70 13.06 9.94
C LEU A 54 -15.52 12.04 11.07
N THR A 55 -15.01 12.46 12.24
CA THR A 55 -14.85 11.56 13.39
C THR A 55 -16.18 10.97 13.85
N VAL A 56 -17.24 11.79 13.93
CA VAL A 56 -18.58 11.31 14.29
C VAL A 56 -19.13 10.36 13.25
N LEU A 57 -19.00 10.68 11.96
CA LEU A 57 -19.45 9.84 10.85
C LEU A 57 -18.78 8.46 10.86
N LEU A 58 -17.44 8.43 10.95
CA LEU A 58 -16.69 7.17 11.00
C LEU A 58 -17.05 6.35 12.24
N SER A 59 -17.29 7.01 13.38
CA SER A 59 -17.71 6.33 14.61
C SER A 59 -19.12 5.76 14.50
N ALA A 60 -20.04 6.46 13.83
CA ALA A 60 -21.40 5.99 13.58
C ALA A 60 -21.40 4.81 12.59
N TYR A 61 -20.59 4.89 11.53
CA TYR A 61 -20.39 3.80 10.58
C TYR A 61 -19.85 2.53 11.27
N ALA A 62 -18.81 2.66 12.09
CA ALA A 62 -18.24 1.52 12.83
C ALA A 62 -19.22 0.87 13.83
N LYS A 63 -20.21 1.63 14.31
CA LYS A 63 -21.28 1.13 15.19
C LYS A 63 -22.46 0.53 14.43
N GLY A 64 -22.52 0.71 13.11
CA GLY A 64 -23.65 0.31 12.26
C GLY A 64 -24.82 1.29 12.28
N ASP A 65 -24.67 2.48 12.86
CA ASP A 65 -25.70 3.54 12.86
C ASP A 65 -25.83 4.21 11.47
N VAL A 66 -24.81 4.06 10.62
CA VAL A 66 -24.77 4.49 9.22
C VAL A 66 -24.40 3.28 8.38
N LEU A 67 -25.21 2.97 7.37
CA LEU A 67 -24.96 1.88 6.42
C LEU A 67 -24.81 2.45 5.02
N LEU A 68 -23.98 1.79 4.22
CA LEU A 68 -24.00 2.02 2.78
C LEU A 68 -25.36 1.55 2.23
N PRO A 69 -26.00 2.30 1.32
CA PRO A 69 -27.16 1.80 0.61
C PRO A 69 -26.82 0.55 -0.22
N ASP A 70 -27.74 -0.41 -0.26
CA ASP A 70 -27.58 -1.71 -0.95
C ASP A 70 -27.15 -1.55 -2.42
N GLU A 71 -27.56 -0.46 -3.08
CA GLU A 71 -27.21 -0.11 -4.46
C GLU A 71 -25.69 0.02 -4.69
N TYR A 72 -24.91 0.28 -3.64
CA TYR A 72 -23.46 0.42 -3.70
C TYR A 72 -22.69 -0.84 -3.26
N GLU A 73 -23.37 -1.89 -2.78
CA GLU A 73 -22.69 -3.12 -2.34
C GLU A 73 -21.97 -3.85 -3.48
N GLU A 74 -22.57 -3.87 -4.67
CA GLU A 74 -21.96 -4.50 -5.85
C GLU A 74 -20.73 -3.74 -6.32
N GLU A 75 -20.77 -2.41 -6.26
CA GLU A 75 -19.61 -1.55 -6.57
C GLU A 75 -18.50 -1.72 -5.53
N LEU A 76 -18.84 -1.82 -4.25
CA LEU A 76 -17.88 -2.06 -3.17
C LEU A 76 -17.17 -3.40 -3.34
N LYS A 77 -17.92 -4.48 -3.63
CA LYS A 77 -17.35 -5.82 -3.91
C LYS A 77 -16.40 -5.78 -5.10
N ALA A 78 -16.76 -5.08 -6.18
CA ALA A 78 -15.90 -4.95 -7.34
C ALA A 78 -14.58 -4.20 -7.03
N ILE A 79 -14.62 -3.21 -6.15
CA ILE A 79 -13.42 -2.49 -5.69
C ILE A 79 -12.53 -3.41 -4.84
N GLU A 80 -13.12 -4.09 -3.84
CA GLU A 80 -12.41 -5.01 -2.94
C GLU A 80 -11.76 -6.19 -3.69
N GLU A 81 -12.42 -6.73 -4.73
CA GLU A 81 -11.86 -7.79 -5.58
C GLU A 81 -10.64 -7.33 -6.39
N ASN A 82 -10.62 -6.07 -6.84
CA ASN A 82 -9.47 -5.51 -7.56
C ASN A 82 -8.29 -5.24 -6.63
N GLU A 83 -8.53 -4.73 -5.40
CA GLU A 83 -7.47 -4.49 -4.41
C GLU A 83 -6.76 -5.80 -3.99
N GLN A 84 -7.51 -6.90 -3.85
CA GLN A 84 -6.94 -8.22 -3.53
C GLN A 84 -6.04 -8.79 -4.64
N GLN A 85 -6.32 -8.47 -5.91
CA GLN A 85 -5.48 -8.88 -7.03
C GLN A 85 -4.16 -8.09 -7.09
N GLU A 86 -4.17 -6.82 -6.70
CA GLU A 86 -2.94 -6.01 -6.66
C GLU A 86 -1.98 -6.42 -5.54
N ASP A 87 -2.49 -6.86 -4.38
CA ASP A 87 -1.64 -7.34 -3.27
C ASP A 87 -1.15 -8.79 -3.47
N GLY A 88 -1.94 -9.63 -4.15
CA GLY A 88 -1.60 -11.03 -4.45
C GLY A 88 -0.52 -11.23 -5.53
N THR A 89 -0.08 -10.17 -6.21
CA THR A 89 0.98 -10.26 -7.24
C THR A 89 2.41 -10.12 -6.69
N ASN A 90 2.56 -10.02 -5.37
CA ASN A 90 3.86 -9.81 -4.72
C ASN A 90 4.40 -11.04 -3.96
N GLU A 91 3.77 -12.21 -4.11
CA GLU A 91 4.25 -13.50 -3.58
C GLU A 91 4.58 -14.50 -4.71
N GLU A 92 5.71 -14.32 -5.40
CA GLU A 92 6.50 -15.39 -6.05
C GLU A 92 8.00 -15.05 -6.05
#